data_AF-A0A6F8VGW0-F1
#
_entry.id   AF-A0A6F8VGW0-F1
#
_cell.length_a   1.000
_cell.length_b   1.000
_cell.length_c   1.000
_cell.angle_alpha   90.00
_cell.angle_beta   90.00
_cell.angle_gamma   90.00
#
_symmetry.space_group_name_H-M   'P 1'
#
loop_
_entity.id
_entity.type
_entity.pdbx_description
1 polymer ?
#
loop_
_entity_poly.entity_id
_entity_poly.type
_entity_poly.pdbx_seq_one_letter_code
_entity_poly.pdbx_strand_id
1 'polypeptide(L)'
;MQFTVEFQADHLDRALEAVRREIATPAEMLGGIGESLLIVNRERHSQGLAPDGTAWKELAPSTLAEGGRKGGPLNKTGRMLQSFQYQVLGDTLRLGFDGERDGKLAGIHHGGSDPYTITAKKGKALKFGGMYRKRVNHPGLPDRQLVGFPTSDQQLVSDVTVDHLTAVLNRVR
;
A
#
# COMPACT_ATOMS: atom_id res chain seq x y z
N MET A 1 22.38 -53.05 38.85
CA MET A 1 22.01 -51.62 38.96
C MET A 1 21.76 -51.12 37.55
N GLN A 2 20.58 -50.56 37.28
CA GLN A 2 20.20 -50.02 35.97
C GLN A 2 19.68 -48.59 36.17
N PHE A 3 19.95 -47.72 35.21
CA PHE A 3 19.20 -46.48 35.03
C PHE A 3 18.69 -46.40 33.59
N THR A 4 17.57 -45.69 33.41
CA THR A 4 16.95 -45.43 32.11
C THR A 4 16.91 -43.92 31.89
N VAL A 5 17.14 -43.49 30.66
CA VAL A 5 16.98 -42.11 30.22
C VAL A 5 15.91 -42.08 29.15
N GLU A 6 14.87 -41.27 29.35
CA GLU A 6 13.79 -41.08 28.39
C GLU A 6 13.85 -39.67 27.82
N PHE A 7 13.81 -39.57 26.49
CA PHE A 7 13.74 -38.28 25.80
C PHE A 7 12.28 -37.81 25.78
N GLN A 8 11.99 -36.70 26.45
CA GLN A 8 10.65 -36.12 26.52
C GLN A 8 10.49 -35.07 25.41
N ALA A 9 9.76 -35.43 24.36
CA ALA A 9 9.60 -34.60 23.15
C ALA A 9 8.22 -33.94 23.03
N ASP A 10 7.28 -34.22 23.92
CA ASP A 10 5.87 -33.82 23.77
C ASP A 10 5.68 -32.32 23.53
N HIS A 11 6.48 -31.48 24.20
CA HIS A 11 6.42 -30.03 24.00
C HIS A 11 6.93 -29.62 22.62
N LEU A 12 7.99 -30.27 22.12
CA LEU A 12 8.52 -30.03 20.77
C LEU A 12 7.50 -30.46 19.71
N ASP A 13 6.85 -31.62 19.89
CA ASP A 13 5.84 -32.11 18.96
C ASP A 13 4.65 -31.15 18.86
N ARG A 14 4.15 -30.67 20.00
CA ARG A 14 3.08 -29.68 20.01
C ARG A 14 3.50 -28.36 19.33
N ALA A 15 4.71 -27.88 19.59
CA ALA A 15 5.24 -26.65 18.98
C ALA A 15 5.36 -26.78 17.45
N LEU A 16 5.90 -27.89 16.96
CA LEU A 16 6.02 -28.17 15.52
C LEU A 16 4.65 -28.28 14.85
N GLU A 17 3.68 -28.93 15.49
CA GLU A 17 2.31 -29.02 14.98
C GLU A 17 1.64 -27.63 14.91
N ALA A 18 1.88 -26.77 15.90
CA ALA A 18 1.36 -25.40 15.88
C ALA A 18 1.95 -24.59 14.70
N VAL A 19 3.26 -24.65 14.50
CA VAL A 19 3.92 -23.99 13.35
C VAL A 19 3.40 -24.56 12.02
N ARG A 20 3.24 -25.89 11.92
CA ARG A 20 2.69 -26.53 10.71
C ARG A 20 1.29 -25.99 10.38
N ARG A 21 0.44 -25.78 11.40
CA ARG A 21 -0.90 -25.20 11.21
C ARG A 21 -0.84 -23.76 10.73
N GLU A 22 0.01 -22.93 11.32
CA GLU A 22 0.19 -21.54 10.87
C GLU A 22 0.61 -21.45 9.40
N ILE A 23 1.53 -22.32 8.97
CA ILE A 23 1.94 -22.39 7.57
C ILE A 23 0.80 -22.86 6.66
N ALA A 24 -0.02 -23.81 7.12
CA ALA A 24 -1.14 -24.34 6.34
C ALA A 24 -2.31 -23.36 6.25
N THR A 25 -2.50 -22.48 7.24
CA THR A 25 -3.58 -21.50 7.30
C THR A 25 -3.05 -20.12 7.75
N PRO A 26 -2.24 -19.44 6.90
CA PRO A 26 -1.49 -18.25 7.30
C PRO A 26 -2.36 -16.98 7.38
N ALA A 27 -3.69 -17.10 7.24
CA ALA A 27 -4.57 -15.96 7.08
C ALA A 27 -4.53 -14.99 8.27
N GLU A 28 -4.38 -15.49 9.50
CA GLU A 28 -4.24 -14.63 10.69
C GLU A 28 -2.93 -13.84 10.66
N MET A 29 -1.80 -14.51 10.38
CA MET A 29 -0.49 -13.88 10.24
C MET A 29 -0.48 -12.82 9.12
N LEU A 30 -1.02 -13.18 7.95
CA LEU A 30 -1.16 -12.25 6.82
C LEU A 30 -2.09 -11.08 7.14
N GLY A 31 -3.10 -11.30 7.98
CA GLY A 31 -3.98 -10.25 8.48
C GLY A 31 -3.24 -9.22 9.32
N GLY A 32 -2.38 -9.68 10.24
CA GLY A 32 -1.50 -8.82 11.04
C GLY A 32 -0.52 -8.04 10.16
N ILE A 33 0.11 -8.72 9.19
CA ILE A 33 1.02 -8.07 8.24
C ILE A 33 0.29 -7.01 7.41
N GLY A 34 -0.90 -7.34 6.90
CA GLY A 34 -1.73 -6.45 6.10
C GLY A 34 -2.13 -5.18 6.84
N GLU A 35 -2.58 -5.31 8.09
CA GLU A 35 -2.93 -4.18 8.94
C GLU A 35 -1.70 -3.28 9.21
N SER A 36 -0.56 -3.86 9.59
CA SER A 36 0.65 -3.08 9.84
C SER A 36 1.14 -2.34 8.59
N LEU A 37 1.16 -2.99 7.43
CA LEU A 37 1.51 -2.35 6.16
C LEU A 37 0.50 -1.27 5.76
N LEU A 38 -0.79 -1.48 6.02
CA LEU A 38 -1.83 -0.49 5.77
C LEU A 38 -1.59 0.80 6.57
N ILE A 39 -1.29 0.67 7.86
CA ILE A 39 -1.06 1.79 8.77
C ILE A 39 0.13 2.64 8.28
N VAL A 40 1.29 2.02 8.06
CA VAL A 40 2.50 2.77 7.67
C VAL A 40 2.38 3.40 6.28
N ASN A 41 1.67 2.77 5.34
CA ASN A 41 1.42 3.37 4.03
C ASN A 41 0.47 4.55 4.11
N ARG A 42 -0.62 4.46 4.90
CA ARG A 42 -1.53 5.59 5.10
C ARG A 42 -0.83 6.76 5.77
N GLU A 43 0.07 6.50 6.72
CA GLU A 43 0.90 7.53 7.34
C GLU A 43 1.79 8.22 6.30
N ARG A 44 2.55 7.46 5.50
CA ARG A 44 3.37 8.03 4.41
C ARG A 44 2.53 8.85 3.43
N HIS A 45 1.38 8.34 3.00
CA HIS A 45 0.47 9.06 2.09
C HIS A 45 -0.05 10.36 2.69
N SER A 46 -0.35 10.39 3.99
CA SER A 46 -0.80 11.60 4.68
C SER A 46 0.27 12.69 4.71
N GLN A 47 1.54 12.29 4.73
CA GLN A 47 2.72 13.15 4.69
C GLN A 47 3.17 13.48 3.25
N GLY A 48 2.56 12.84 2.24
CA GLY A 48 2.93 13.02 0.84
C GLY A 48 4.26 12.36 0.47
N LEU A 49 4.57 11.21 1.09
CA LEU A 49 5.81 10.47 0.88
C LEU A 49 5.58 9.22 0.03
N ALA A 50 6.57 8.91 -0.81
CA ALA A 50 6.72 7.64 -1.49
C ALA A 50 7.19 6.54 -0.52
N PRO A 51 7.16 5.25 -0.91
CA PRO A 51 7.54 4.14 -0.02
C PRO A 51 8.96 4.26 0.53
N ASP A 52 9.90 4.78 -0.28
CA ASP A 52 11.29 5.01 0.11
C ASP A 52 11.51 6.25 1.01
N GLY A 53 10.43 6.96 1.35
CA GLY A 53 10.47 8.18 2.16
C GLY A 53 10.72 9.46 1.38
N THR A 54 10.90 9.40 0.05
CA THR A 54 11.04 10.61 -0.78
C THR A 54 9.72 11.36 -0.87
N ALA A 55 9.77 12.69 -0.84
CA ALA A 55 8.56 13.51 -0.99
C ALA A 55 8.03 13.43 -2.43
N TRP A 56 6.71 13.27 -2.57
CA TRP A 56 6.06 13.35 -3.87
C TRP A 56 6.27 14.72 -4.51
N LYS A 57 6.39 14.73 -5.84
CA LYS A 57 6.54 15.98 -6.57
C LYS A 57 5.37 16.93 -6.33
N GLU A 58 5.75 18.16 -5.99
CA GLU A 58 4.87 19.27 -5.70
C GLU A 58 3.85 19.56 -6.81
N LEU A 59 2.76 20.21 -6.43
CA LEU A 59 1.74 20.65 -7.36
C LEU A 59 2.23 21.82 -8.20
N ALA A 60 1.76 21.89 -9.45
CA ALA A 60 2.02 23.06 -10.30
C ALA A 60 1.34 24.31 -9.71
N PRO A 61 1.93 25.52 -9.88
CA PRO A 61 1.33 26.77 -9.39
C PRO A 61 -0.10 27.00 -9.88
N SER A 62 -0.39 26.62 -11.13
CA SER A 62 -1.74 26.71 -11.69
C SER A 62 -2.75 25.82 -10.96
N THR A 63 -2.35 24.63 -10.50
CA THR A 63 -3.19 23.72 -9.72
C THR A 63 -3.46 24.25 -8.31
N LEU A 64 -2.50 24.97 -7.72
CA LEU A 64 -2.68 25.64 -6.43
C LEU A 64 -3.62 26.84 -6.56
N ALA A 65 -3.52 27.59 -7.65
CA ALA A 65 -4.34 28.77 -7.93
C ALA A 65 -5.84 28.45 -8.13
N GLU A 66 -6.21 27.22 -8.49
CA GLU A 66 -7.62 26.79 -8.60
C GLU A 66 -8.37 26.82 -7.26
N GLY A 67 -7.66 26.85 -6.12
CA GLY A 67 -8.27 26.91 -4.79
C GLY A 67 -9.07 25.65 -4.40
N GLY A 68 -9.73 25.71 -3.24
CA GLY A 68 -10.59 24.62 -2.74
C GLY A 68 -9.84 23.33 -2.40
N ARG A 69 -8.53 23.40 -2.15
CA ARG A 69 -7.68 22.29 -1.72
C ARG A 69 -7.37 22.45 -0.24
N LYS A 70 -7.43 21.35 0.52
CA LYS A 70 -7.09 21.34 1.95
C LYS A 70 -5.72 20.72 2.25
N GLY A 71 -5.04 20.16 1.25
CA GLY A 71 -3.78 19.47 1.42
C GLY A 71 -2.93 19.41 0.16
N GLY A 72 -1.77 18.77 0.31
CA GLY A 72 -0.73 18.64 -0.71
C GLY A 72 -1.09 17.74 -1.91
N PRO A 73 -0.08 17.20 -2.59
CA PRO A 73 -0.28 16.27 -3.70
C PRO A 73 -1.23 15.12 -3.33
N LEU A 74 -2.12 14.76 -4.26
CA LEU A 74 -3.14 13.70 -4.10
C LEU A 74 -4.14 13.88 -2.94
N ASN A 75 -4.04 14.96 -2.17
CA ASN A 75 -4.88 15.22 -1.00
C ASN A 75 -5.85 16.40 -1.20
N LYS A 76 -6.47 16.50 -2.39
CA LYS A 76 -7.51 17.53 -2.62
C LYS A 76 -8.72 17.30 -1.70
N THR A 77 -9.21 16.05 -1.68
CA THR A 77 -10.29 15.59 -0.79
C THR A 77 -9.89 14.39 0.07
N GLY A 78 -8.71 13.80 -0.15
CA GLY A 78 -8.24 12.58 0.51
C GLY A 78 -8.91 11.27 0.06
N ARG A 79 -10.05 11.34 -0.64
CA ARG A 79 -10.87 10.15 -1.03
C ARG A 79 -10.06 9.00 -1.62
N MET A 80 -9.21 9.28 -2.62
CA MET A 80 -8.43 8.23 -3.27
C MET A 80 -7.47 7.56 -2.28
N LEU A 81 -6.75 8.34 -1.47
CA LEU A 81 -5.84 7.82 -0.45
C LEU A 81 -6.58 7.01 0.62
N GLN A 82 -7.79 7.43 0.98
CA GLN A 82 -8.66 6.70 1.92
C GLN A 82 -9.15 5.34 1.37
N SER A 83 -9.15 5.15 0.04
CA SER A 83 -9.51 3.86 -0.58
C SER A 83 -8.37 2.83 -0.53
N PHE A 84 -7.20 3.17 0.01
CA PHE A 84 -6.13 2.22 0.23
C PHE A 84 -6.51 1.22 1.33
N GLN A 85 -6.39 -0.07 1.03
CA GLN A 85 -6.80 -1.18 1.89
C GLN A 85 -5.96 -2.44 1.65
N TYR A 86 -6.15 -3.44 2.51
CA TYR A 86 -5.59 -4.76 2.32
C TYR A 86 -6.66 -5.85 2.38
N GLN A 87 -6.42 -6.94 1.66
CA GLN A 87 -7.27 -8.13 1.65
C GLN A 87 -6.42 -9.38 1.82
N VAL A 88 -6.86 -10.29 2.69
CA VAL A 88 -6.29 -11.64 2.83
C VAL A 88 -7.23 -12.64 2.14
N LEU A 89 -6.66 -13.46 1.26
CA LEU A 89 -7.35 -14.52 0.52
C LEU A 89 -6.54 -15.81 0.65
N GLY A 90 -6.87 -16.62 1.66
CA GLY A 90 -6.14 -17.85 1.95
C GLY A 90 -4.68 -17.56 2.33
N ASP A 91 -3.77 -17.89 1.44
CA ASP A 91 -2.31 -17.70 1.56
C ASP A 91 -1.79 -16.41 0.92
N THR A 92 -2.70 -15.57 0.40
CA THR A 92 -2.34 -14.37 -0.36
C THR A 92 -2.77 -13.11 0.37
N LEU A 93 -1.82 -12.21 0.62
CA LEU A 93 -2.09 -10.83 1.04
C LEU A 93 -2.03 -9.89 -0.17
N ARG A 94 -3.06 -9.05 -0.33
CA ARG A 94 -3.11 -7.99 -1.35
C ARG A 94 -3.19 -6.64 -0.67
N LEU A 95 -2.40 -5.69 -1.14
CA LEU A 95 -2.50 -4.28 -0.76
C LEU A 95 -2.79 -3.45 -2.02
N GLY A 96 -3.71 -2.51 -1.93
CA GLY A 96 -4.08 -1.71 -3.08
C GLY A 96 -5.18 -0.71 -2.82
N PHE A 97 -5.64 -0.09 -3.89
CA PHE A 97 -6.68 0.92 -3.89
C PHE A 97 -7.97 0.33 -4.44
N ASP A 98 -9.07 0.60 -3.75
CA ASP A 98 -10.37 0.06 -4.10
C ASP A 98 -11.12 0.84 -5.18
N GLY A 99 -12.07 0.14 -5.81
CA GLY A 99 -13.02 0.71 -6.76
C GLY A 99 -12.43 0.96 -8.14
N GLU A 100 -13.30 0.88 -9.15
CA GLU A 100 -12.92 1.05 -10.56
C GLU A 100 -12.26 2.42 -10.82
N ARG A 101 -12.80 3.46 -10.19
CA ARG A 101 -12.30 4.84 -10.36
C ARG A 101 -11.02 5.08 -9.55
N ASP A 102 -11.06 4.85 -8.24
CA ASP A 102 -10.00 5.29 -7.34
C ASP A 102 -8.75 4.41 -7.52
N GLY A 103 -8.90 3.10 -7.74
CA GLY A 103 -7.81 2.21 -8.15
C GLY A 103 -7.15 2.60 -9.47
N LYS A 104 -7.93 3.00 -10.48
CA LYS A 104 -7.38 3.47 -11.76
C LYS A 104 -6.61 4.78 -11.62
N LEU A 105 -7.14 5.73 -10.86
CA LEU A 105 -6.46 7.00 -10.58
C LEU A 105 -5.16 6.77 -9.81
N ALA A 106 -5.18 5.87 -8.82
CA ALA A 106 -3.99 5.48 -8.08
C ALA A 106 -2.92 4.91 -9.02
N GLY A 107 -3.28 3.99 -9.93
CA GLY A 107 -2.34 3.44 -10.92
C GLY A 107 -1.71 4.50 -11.81
N ILE A 108 -2.51 5.46 -12.32
CA ILE A 108 -2.00 6.57 -13.13
C ILE A 108 -1.03 7.45 -12.34
N HIS A 109 -1.31 7.71 -11.06
CA HIS A 109 -0.42 8.52 -10.22
C HIS A 109 0.83 7.76 -9.78
N HIS A 110 0.72 6.46 -9.53
CA HIS A 110 1.83 5.58 -9.17
C HIS A 110 2.86 5.45 -10.27
N GLY A 111 2.48 5.51 -11.55
CA GLY A 111 3.43 5.44 -12.68
C GLY A 111 3.71 6.79 -13.33
N GLY A 112 2.92 7.83 -13.01
CA GLY A 112 2.90 9.06 -13.78
C GLY A 112 2.44 8.85 -15.23
N SER A 113 2.77 9.82 -16.09
CA SER A 113 2.62 9.68 -17.54
C SER A 113 3.60 10.57 -18.28
N ASP A 114 4.03 10.12 -19.45
CA ASP A 114 4.80 10.93 -20.40
C ASP A 114 4.00 12.15 -20.89
N PRO A 115 4.65 13.16 -21.48
CA PRO A 115 3.94 14.23 -22.19
C PRO A 115 2.95 13.70 -23.24
N TYR A 116 1.74 14.24 -23.26
CA TYR A 116 0.69 13.83 -24.19
C TYR A 116 -0.18 15.00 -24.66
N THR A 117 -0.81 14.85 -25.82
CA THR A 117 -1.73 15.87 -26.35
C THR A 117 -3.18 15.51 -26.07
N ILE A 118 -3.91 16.45 -25.49
CA ILE A 118 -5.36 16.37 -25.28
C ILE A 118 -6.05 17.09 -26.45
N THR A 119 -6.99 16.41 -27.09
CA THR A 119 -7.79 16.96 -28.20
C THR A 119 -9.29 16.87 -27.89
N ALA A 120 -10.08 17.77 -28.47
CA ALA A 120 -11.53 17.71 -28.36
C ALA A 120 -12.07 16.54 -29.19
N LYS A 121 -12.76 15.59 -28.55
CA LYS A 121 -13.36 14.43 -29.25
C LYS A 121 -14.72 14.73 -29.88
N LYS A 122 -15.58 15.47 -29.19
CA LYS A 122 -16.96 15.78 -29.62
C LYS A 122 -17.21 17.26 -29.92
N GLY A 123 -16.37 18.17 -29.40
CA GLY A 123 -16.52 19.62 -29.56
C GLY A 123 -15.47 20.25 -30.47
N LYS A 124 -15.65 21.52 -30.84
CA LYS A 124 -14.70 22.26 -31.69
C LYS A 124 -13.43 22.71 -30.95
N ALA A 125 -13.49 22.82 -29.63
CA ALA A 125 -12.38 23.26 -28.78
C ALA A 125 -12.52 22.77 -27.33
N LEU A 126 -11.40 22.73 -26.61
CA LEU A 126 -11.27 22.53 -25.16
C LEU A 126 -11.22 23.89 -24.47
N LYS A 127 -11.84 24.02 -23.30
CA LYS A 127 -11.65 25.17 -22.41
C LYS A 127 -10.53 24.85 -21.42
N PHE A 128 -9.41 25.55 -21.51
CA PHE A 128 -8.23 25.33 -20.66
C PHE A 128 -7.59 26.66 -20.29
N GLY A 129 -7.33 26.89 -19.00
CA GLY A 129 -6.77 28.17 -18.50
C GLY A 129 -7.59 29.39 -18.89
N GLY A 130 -8.93 29.28 -18.89
CA GLY A 130 -9.85 30.36 -19.29
C GLY A 130 -9.98 30.59 -20.80
N MET A 131 -9.21 29.88 -21.64
CA MET A 131 -9.20 30.08 -23.09
C MET A 131 -9.68 28.84 -23.85
N TYR A 132 -10.23 29.04 -25.06
CA TYR A 132 -10.57 27.94 -25.96
C TYR A 132 -9.37 27.56 -26.84
N ARG A 133 -9.10 26.26 -26.96
CA ARG A 133 -7.98 25.68 -27.71
C ARG A 133 -8.41 24.40 -28.43
N LYS A 134 -7.97 24.17 -29.68
CA LYS A 134 -8.25 22.90 -30.39
C LYS A 134 -7.52 21.70 -29.75
N ARG A 135 -6.34 21.95 -29.19
CA ARG A 135 -5.50 20.96 -28.51
C ARG A 135 -4.78 21.58 -27.31
N VAL A 136 -4.43 20.76 -26.32
CA VAL A 136 -3.59 21.12 -25.18
C VAL A 136 -2.43 20.13 -25.14
N ASN A 137 -1.20 20.63 -25.10
CA ASN A 137 -0.02 19.80 -24.88
C ASN A 137 0.20 19.70 -23.36
N HIS A 138 -0.10 18.53 -22.80
CA HIS A 138 0.07 18.26 -21.37
C HIS A 138 1.51 17.79 -21.11
N PRO A 139 2.21 18.31 -20.08
CA PRO A 139 3.60 17.93 -19.79
C PRO A 139 3.75 16.53 -19.16
N GLY A 140 2.70 15.71 -19.21
CA GLY A 140 2.63 14.46 -18.44
C GLY A 140 2.29 14.68 -16.96
N LEU A 141 2.10 13.58 -16.25
CA LEU A 141 1.88 13.56 -14.80
C LEU A 141 3.16 13.08 -14.14
N PRO A 142 3.65 13.76 -13.09
CA PRO A 142 4.79 13.24 -12.36
C PRO A 142 4.38 11.97 -11.60
N ASP A 143 5.32 11.05 -11.54
CA ASP A 143 5.24 9.86 -10.70
C ASP A 143 5.11 10.26 -9.22
N ARG A 144 4.19 9.58 -8.54
CA ARG A 144 3.96 9.62 -7.10
C ARG A 144 3.75 8.18 -6.65
N GLN A 145 4.83 7.41 -6.56
CA GLN A 145 4.77 6.01 -6.15
C GLN A 145 3.96 5.86 -4.86
N LEU A 146 2.91 5.04 -4.91
CA LEU A 146 1.94 4.87 -3.83
C LEU A 146 2.17 3.59 -3.02
N VAL A 147 2.76 2.56 -3.62
CA VAL A 147 2.95 1.25 -3.01
C VAL A 147 4.35 0.78 -3.36
N GLY A 148 5.03 0.15 -2.43
CA GLY A 148 6.37 -0.40 -2.61
C GLY A 148 6.69 -1.36 -1.48
N PHE A 149 7.91 -1.88 -1.48
CA PHE A 149 8.38 -2.78 -0.42
C PHE A 149 9.80 -2.42 0.01
N PRO A 150 9.99 -1.20 0.56
CA PRO A 150 11.30 -0.73 1.05
C PRO A 150 11.80 -1.62 2.19
N THR A 151 13.08 -1.47 2.55
CA THR A 151 13.69 -2.23 3.66
C THR A 151 12.94 -2.07 4.98
N SER A 152 12.36 -0.89 5.24
CA SER A 152 11.53 -0.66 6.43
C SER A 152 10.30 -1.56 6.48
N ASP A 153 9.66 -1.80 5.34
CA ASP A 153 8.46 -2.61 5.24
C ASP A 153 8.82 -4.10 5.31
N GLN A 154 9.96 -4.49 4.72
CA GLN A 154 10.52 -5.84 4.88
C GLN A 154 10.79 -6.17 6.36
N GLN A 155 11.40 -5.23 7.08
CA GLN A 155 11.65 -5.39 8.51
C GLN A 155 10.33 -5.48 9.29
N LEU A 156 9.37 -4.60 9.02
CA LEU A 156 8.05 -4.64 9.63
C LEU A 156 7.35 -6.00 9.42
N VAL A 157 7.40 -6.55 8.21
CA VAL A 157 6.85 -7.88 7.92
C VAL A 157 7.55 -8.95 8.74
N SER A 158 8.88 -8.91 8.83
CA SER A 158 9.65 -9.84 9.66
C SER A 158 9.26 -9.75 11.13
N ASP A 159 9.16 -8.54 11.67
CA ASP A 159 8.84 -8.31 13.08
C ASP A 159 7.43 -8.81 13.41
N VAL A 160 6.43 -8.45 12.61
CA VAL A 160 5.05 -8.93 12.78
C VAL A 160 4.96 -10.45 12.67
N THR A 161 5.74 -11.07 11.77
CA THR A 161 5.81 -12.52 11.62
C THR A 161 6.39 -13.18 12.88
N VAL A 162 7.49 -12.65 13.41
CA VAL A 162 8.13 -13.16 14.63
C VAL A 162 7.21 -13.02 15.83
N ASP A 163 6.55 -11.87 15.99
CA ASP A 163 5.60 -11.62 17.07
C ASP A 163 4.42 -12.60 17.02
N HIS A 164 3.86 -12.82 15.82
CA HIS A 164 2.77 -13.77 15.61
C HIS A 164 3.18 -15.20 15.98
N LEU A 165 4.29 -15.69 15.43
CA LEU A 165 4.77 -17.04 15.72
C LEU A 165 5.14 -17.22 17.20
N THR A 166 5.69 -16.19 17.83
CA THR A 166 5.98 -16.20 19.27
C THR A 166 4.69 -16.32 20.08
N ALA A 167 3.64 -15.58 19.72
CA ALA A 167 2.33 -15.69 20.36
C ALA A 167 1.72 -17.08 20.19
N VAL A 168 1.83 -17.68 19.01
CA VAL A 168 1.37 -19.06 18.73
C VAL A 168 2.12 -20.06 19.61
N LEU A 169 3.46 -20.01 19.63
CA LEU A 169 4.28 -20.93 20.41
C LEU A 169 4.04 -20.80 21.92
N ASN A 170 3.79 -19.59 22.42
CA ASN A 170 3.48 -19.37 23.83
C ASN A 170 2.14 -19.97 24.27
N ARG A 171 1.18 -20.17 23.36
CA ARG A 171 -0.12 -20.81 23.65
C ARG A 171 -0.04 -22.33 23.78
N VAL A 172 1.06 -22.92 23.32
CA VAL A 172 1.25 -24.37 23.20
C VAL A 172 2.02 -24.97 24.40
N ARG A 173 2.48 -24.08 25.29
CA ARG A 173 3.16 -24.42 26.55
C ARG A 173 2.26 -25.20 27.48
#